data_AF-A0A8T4D172-F1
#
_entry.id   AF-A0A8T4D172-F1
#
_cell.length_a   1.000
_cell.length_b   1.000
_cell.length_c   1.000
_cell.angle_alpha   90.00
_cell.angle_beta   90.00
_cell.angle_gamma   90.00
#
_symmetry.space_group_name_H-M   'P 1'
#
loop_
_entity.id
_entity.type
_entity.pdbx_description
1 polymer ?
#
loop_
_entity_poly.entity_id
_entity_poly.type
_entity_poly.pdbx_seq_one_letter_code
_entity_poly.pdbx_strand_id
1 'polypeptide(L)'
;MNIQQIASKARNSISNYCINECHAYCCRKGYLILNEEELNLLTQDKRKELEDREFIKQQEGNKFSLNFSNHLGSCPQLNDSKCMIHKNPKRPLTCEKFPIFVDEEKKEIRLSPRCFAVKENKLFPYTHKFLELGFKVNEDYF
;
A
#
# COMPACT_ATOMS: atom_id res chain seq x y z
N MET A 1 2.54 22.95 -9.07
CA MET A 1 2.92 21.70 -8.35
C MET A 1 2.25 20.55 -9.07
N ASN A 2 3.00 19.54 -9.51
CA ASN A 2 2.44 18.39 -10.22
C ASN A 2 1.58 17.54 -9.25
N ILE A 3 0.45 17.01 -9.72
CA ILE A 3 -0.48 16.19 -8.93
C ILE A 3 0.19 14.98 -8.25
N GLN A 4 1.13 14.34 -8.94
CA GLN A 4 1.92 13.25 -8.38
C GLN A 4 2.89 13.73 -7.30
N GLN A 5 3.34 14.99 -7.36
CA GLN A 5 4.11 15.59 -6.25
C GLN A 5 3.23 15.84 -5.03
N ILE A 6 1.94 16.17 -5.20
CA ILE A 6 0.99 16.29 -4.08
C ILE A 6 0.81 14.94 -3.41
N ALA A 7 0.54 13.90 -4.20
CA ALA A 7 0.39 12.53 -3.70
C ALA A 7 1.66 12.04 -2.99
N SER A 8 2.83 12.26 -3.59
CA SER A 8 4.12 11.90 -2.98
C SER A 8 4.35 12.61 -1.65
N LYS A 9 4.11 13.93 -1.58
CA LYS A 9 4.22 14.70 -0.33
C LYS A 9 3.24 14.20 0.73
N ALA A 10 2.02 13.83 0.34
CA ALA A 10 1.00 13.30 1.24
C ALA A 10 1.37 11.91 1.78
N ARG A 11 1.92 11.02 0.95
CA ARG A 11 2.43 9.72 1.40
C ARG A 11 3.62 9.87 2.35
N ASN A 12 4.51 10.81 2.05
CA ASN A 12 5.68 11.09 2.89
C ASN A 12 5.31 11.72 4.23
N SER A 13 4.28 12.58 4.28
CA SER A 13 3.89 13.29 5.51
C SER A 13 3.43 12.35 6.63
N ILE A 14 2.91 11.16 6.28
CA ILE A 14 2.47 10.16 7.25
C ILE A 14 3.54 9.12 7.59
N SER A 15 4.76 9.22 7.04
CA SER A 15 5.80 8.19 7.23
C SER A 15 6.18 8.01 8.70
N ASN A 16 6.32 9.11 9.45
CA ASN A 16 6.61 9.05 10.89
C ASN A 16 5.50 8.35 11.66
N TYR A 17 4.24 8.71 11.38
CA TYR A 17 3.06 8.07 11.97
C TYR A 17 3.01 6.57 11.65
N CYS A 18 3.27 6.19 10.40
CA CYS A 18 3.30 4.79 9.98
C CYS A 18 4.34 3.97 10.77
N ILE A 19 5.53 4.51 11.04
CA ILE A 19 6.60 3.76 11.71
C ILE A 19 6.40 3.74 13.23
N ASN A 20 6.12 4.91 13.81
CA ASN A 20 6.23 5.13 15.26
C ASN A 20 4.89 5.05 16.02
N GLU A 21 3.75 5.22 15.33
CA GLU A 21 2.43 5.21 15.98
C GLU A 21 1.57 4.04 15.48
N CYS A 22 1.37 3.92 14.17
CA CYS A 22 0.58 2.86 13.54
C CYS A 22 1.36 1.54 13.37
N HIS A 23 2.69 1.57 13.50
CA HIS A 23 3.59 0.42 13.34
C HIS A 23 3.35 -0.40 12.07
N ALA A 24 3.07 0.30 10.97
CA ALA A 24 2.81 -0.22 9.63
C ALA A 24 1.74 -1.33 9.63
N TYR A 25 0.66 -1.14 10.39
CA TYR A 25 -0.40 -2.14 10.56
C TYR A 25 -0.96 -2.71 9.25
N CYS A 26 -1.11 -1.89 8.22
CA CYS A 26 -1.57 -2.32 6.89
C CYS A 26 -0.59 -3.28 6.19
N CYS A 27 0.68 -3.29 6.58
CA CYS A 27 1.67 -4.28 6.12
C CYS A 27 1.67 -5.55 6.99
N ARG A 28 0.89 -5.59 8.07
CA ARG A 28 0.77 -6.75 8.97
C ARG A 28 -0.54 -7.51 8.80
N LYS A 29 -1.48 -6.97 8.03
CA LYS A 29 -2.83 -7.53 7.84
C LYS A 29 -3.31 -7.36 6.41
N GLY A 30 -4.28 -8.17 6.03
CA GLY A 30 -4.89 -8.15 4.70
C GLY A 30 -4.08 -8.93 3.68
N TYR A 31 -4.27 -8.63 2.41
CA TYR A 31 -3.58 -9.31 1.31
C TYR A 31 -3.25 -8.33 0.19
N LEU A 32 -2.28 -8.70 -0.64
CA LEU A 32 -2.00 -8.04 -1.92
C LEU A 32 -2.20 -9.02 -3.06
N ILE A 33 -2.75 -8.52 -4.16
CA ILE A 33 -2.72 -9.20 -5.44
C ILE A 33 -1.47 -8.74 -6.20
N LEU A 34 -0.66 -9.70 -6.64
CA LEU A 34 0.68 -9.50 -7.17
C LEU A 34 0.84 -10.30 -8.46
N ASN A 35 1.67 -9.81 -9.37
CA ASN A 35 2.21 -10.66 -10.43
C ASN A 35 3.39 -11.51 -9.89
N GLU A 36 3.92 -12.39 -10.74
CA GLU A 36 5.03 -13.30 -10.41
C GLU A 36 6.31 -12.54 -9.97
N GLU A 37 6.69 -11.46 -10.65
CA GLU A 37 7.89 -10.67 -10.31
C GLU A 37 7.74 -9.98 -8.95
N GLU A 38 6.58 -9.37 -8.71
CA GLU A 38 6.24 -8.70 -7.46
C GLU A 38 6.18 -9.69 -6.27
N LEU A 39 5.62 -10.88 -6.51
CA LEU A 39 5.58 -11.96 -5.53
C LEU A 39 6.99 -12.39 -5.15
N ASN A 40 7.85 -12.66 -6.14
CA ASN A 40 9.24 -13.04 -5.92
C ASN A 40 10.00 -11.96 -5.15
N LEU A 41 9.80 -10.68 -5.48
CA LEU A 41 10.43 -9.57 -4.78
C LEU A 41 10.02 -9.50 -3.30
N LEU A 42 8.73 -9.72 -3.00
CA LEU A 42 8.23 -9.65 -1.63
C LEU A 42 8.62 -10.88 -0.81
N THR A 43 8.60 -12.06 -1.40
CA THR A 43 8.72 -13.33 -0.68
C THR A 43 10.15 -13.83 -0.56
N GLN A 44 11.00 -13.57 -1.57
CA GLN A 44 12.40 -13.99 -1.60
C GLN A 44 12.58 -15.47 -1.21
N ASP A 45 13.46 -15.77 -0.27
CA ASP A 45 13.76 -17.11 0.26
C ASP A 45 12.58 -17.76 1.01
N LYS A 46 11.57 -16.96 1.42
CA LYS A 46 10.41 -17.42 2.18
C LYS A 46 9.26 -17.91 1.30
N ARG A 47 9.37 -17.82 -0.03
CA ARG A 47 8.28 -18.14 -0.97
C ARG A 47 7.70 -19.53 -0.74
N LYS A 48 8.57 -20.55 -0.76
CA LYS A 48 8.15 -21.95 -0.63
C LYS A 48 7.40 -22.19 0.68
N GLU A 49 7.91 -21.67 1.80
CA GLU A 49 7.23 -21.79 3.09
C GLU A 49 5.85 -21.11 3.10
N LEU A 50 5.71 -19.95 2.44
CA LEU A 50 4.45 -19.23 2.35
C LEU A 50 3.44 -19.93 1.42
N GLU A 51 3.91 -20.62 0.38
CA GLU A 51 3.09 -21.48 -0.50
C GLU A 51 2.64 -22.74 0.24
N ASP A 52 3.55 -23.48 0.89
CA ASP A 52 3.28 -24.71 1.63
C ASP A 52 2.25 -24.50 2.76
N ARG A 53 2.17 -23.28 3.30
CA ARG A 53 1.24 -22.88 4.36
C ARG A 53 0.02 -22.10 3.85
N GLU A 54 -0.22 -22.07 2.54
CA GLU A 54 -1.39 -21.45 1.90
C GLU A 54 -1.55 -19.92 2.13
N PHE A 55 -0.47 -19.22 2.47
CA PHE A 55 -0.47 -17.75 2.53
C PHE A 55 -0.30 -17.10 1.15
N ILE A 56 0.14 -17.89 0.17
CA ILE A 56 0.14 -17.53 -1.25
C ILE A 56 -0.91 -18.40 -1.93
N LYS A 57 -1.85 -17.76 -2.64
CA LYS A 57 -2.84 -18.47 -3.47
C LYS A 57 -2.82 -17.93 -4.88
N GLN A 58 -2.67 -18.82 -5.86
CA GLN A 58 -2.82 -18.48 -7.26
C GLN A 58 -4.25 -17.98 -7.53
N GLN A 59 -4.37 -17.00 -8.41
CA GLN A 59 -5.60 -16.39 -8.89
C GLN A 59 -5.64 -16.47 -10.42
N GLU A 60 -6.77 -16.12 -11.03
CA GLU A 60 -6.89 -16.05 -12.49
C GLU A 60 -5.86 -15.10 -13.12
N GLY A 61 -5.38 -15.46 -14.31
CA GLY A 61 -4.50 -14.60 -15.13
C GLY A 61 -3.08 -14.42 -14.59
N ASN A 62 -2.46 -15.47 -14.04
CA ASN A 62 -1.09 -15.45 -13.50
C ASN A 62 -0.87 -14.42 -12.38
N LYS A 63 -1.90 -14.22 -11.56
CA LYS A 63 -1.83 -13.39 -10.36
C LYS A 63 -1.78 -14.26 -9.12
N PHE A 64 -1.25 -13.70 -8.05
CA PHE A 64 -1.14 -14.35 -6.76
C PHE A 64 -1.69 -13.44 -5.68
N SER A 65 -2.44 -13.99 -4.75
CA SER A 65 -2.75 -13.30 -3.50
C SER A 65 -1.71 -13.68 -2.45
N LEU A 66 -1.09 -12.70 -1.80
CA LEU A 66 -0.21 -12.88 -0.66
C LEU A 66 -0.90 -12.31 0.59
N ASN A 67 -1.22 -13.17 1.55
CA ASN A 67 -1.82 -12.80 2.82
C ASN A 67 -0.73 -12.37 3.83
N PHE A 68 -0.89 -11.18 4.41
CA PHE A 68 0.02 -10.61 5.40
C PHE A 68 -0.29 -11.01 6.83
N SER A 69 -1.46 -11.60 7.09
CA SER A 69 -1.77 -12.29 8.34
C SER A 69 -1.09 -13.67 8.40
N ASN A 70 0.13 -13.78 7.88
CA ASN A 70 0.89 -15.02 7.82
C ASN A 70 1.59 -15.33 9.15
N HIS A 71 2.19 -16.51 9.25
CA HIS A 71 2.89 -16.94 10.46
C HIS A 71 4.15 -16.10 10.77
N LEU A 72 4.71 -15.38 9.79
CA LEU A 72 5.76 -14.37 10.03
C LEU A 72 5.19 -13.10 10.69
N GLY A 73 3.86 -13.03 10.84
CA GLY A 73 3.13 -11.94 11.46
C GLY A 73 3.00 -10.68 10.61
N SER A 74 3.50 -10.68 9.35
CA SER A 74 3.45 -9.52 8.46
C SER A 74 3.93 -9.79 7.02
N CYS A 75 3.92 -8.75 6.19
CA CYS A 75 4.64 -8.68 4.92
C CYS A 75 6.11 -9.11 5.12
N PRO A 76 6.65 -10.03 4.30
CA PRO A 76 8.01 -10.54 4.53
C PRO A 76 9.13 -9.50 4.38
N GLN A 77 8.83 -8.35 3.75
CA GLN A 77 9.75 -7.20 3.60
C GLN A 77 9.57 -6.13 4.69
N LEU A 78 8.74 -6.37 5.71
CA LEU A 78 8.60 -5.49 6.86
C LEU A 78 9.63 -5.86 7.94
N ASN A 79 10.48 -4.92 8.32
CA ASN A 79 11.44 -5.06 9.42
C ASN A 79 11.37 -3.82 10.32
N ASP A 80 11.14 -4.00 11.62
CA ASP A 80 10.96 -2.89 12.59
C ASP A 80 10.00 -1.80 12.10
N SER A 81 8.85 -2.22 11.54
CA SER A 81 7.83 -1.33 10.95
C SER A 81 8.32 -0.49 9.76
N LYS A 82 9.48 -0.82 9.18
CA LYS A 82 10.05 -0.22 7.97
C LYS A 82 10.02 -1.20 6.80
N CYS A 83 9.74 -0.70 5.61
CA CYS A 83 9.71 -1.52 4.40
C CYS A 83 11.11 -1.59 3.78
N MET A 84 11.68 -2.78 3.68
CA MET A 84 13.04 -3.02 3.17
C MET A 84 13.16 -2.75 1.67
N ILE A 85 12.06 -2.87 0.93
CA ILE A 85 12.00 -2.57 -0.51
C ILE A 85 11.38 -1.20 -0.81
N HIS A 86 11.29 -0.30 0.18
CA HIS A 86 10.59 0.98 -0.01
C HIS A 86 11.15 1.79 -1.20
N LYS A 87 12.47 1.77 -1.42
CA LYS A 87 13.11 2.49 -2.54
C LYS A 87 13.27 1.65 -3.81
N ASN A 88 12.84 0.38 -3.81
CA ASN A 88 12.99 -0.49 -4.96
C ASN A 88 11.97 -0.08 -6.05
N PRO A 89 12.40 0.27 -7.28
CA PRO A 89 11.49 0.67 -8.35
C PRO A 89 10.58 -0.47 -8.83
N LYS A 90 10.92 -1.72 -8.52
CA LYS A 90 10.09 -2.90 -8.80
C LYS A 90 9.12 -3.25 -7.67
N ARG A 91 9.05 -2.44 -6.60
CA ARG A 91 8.06 -2.66 -5.53
C ARG A 91 6.64 -2.63 -6.12
N PRO A 92 5.67 -3.37 -5.56
CA PRO A 92 4.34 -3.41 -6.11
C PRO A 92 3.72 -2.01 -6.22
N LEU A 93 3.10 -1.71 -7.37
CA LEU A 93 2.54 -0.38 -7.64
C LEU A 93 1.48 0.02 -6.60
N THR A 94 0.74 -0.96 -6.10
CA THR A 94 -0.23 -0.76 -5.00
C THR A 94 0.45 -0.28 -3.73
N CYS A 95 1.61 -0.85 -3.35
CA CYS A 95 2.38 -0.42 -2.19
C CYS A 95 2.91 1.00 -2.35
N GLU A 96 3.35 1.36 -3.56
CA GLU A 96 3.82 2.71 -3.88
C GLU A 96 2.70 3.76 -3.79
N LYS A 97 1.53 3.42 -4.29
CA LYS A 97 0.40 4.36 -4.36
C LYS A 97 -0.33 4.48 -3.02
N PHE A 98 -0.24 3.49 -2.15
CA PHE A 98 -0.89 3.52 -0.84
C PHE A 98 -0.45 4.71 0.04
N PRO A 99 -1.36 5.37 0.79
CA PRO A 99 -2.80 5.13 0.86
C PRO A 99 -3.63 5.99 -0.10
N ILE A 100 -3.01 6.79 -0.98
CA ILE A 100 -3.68 7.76 -1.87
C ILE A 100 -3.49 7.35 -3.33
N PHE A 101 -4.54 6.88 -3.98
CA PHE A 101 -4.53 6.49 -5.38
C PHE A 101 -5.13 7.61 -6.22
N VAL A 102 -4.35 8.15 -7.14
CA VAL A 102 -4.77 9.24 -8.03
C VAL A 102 -5.14 8.65 -9.39
N ASP A 103 -6.30 9.03 -9.90
CA ASP A 103 -6.77 8.82 -11.26
C ASP A 103 -6.90 10.19 -11.93
N GLU A 104 -5.91 10.56 -12.74
CA GLU A 104 -5.85 11.89 -13.37
C GLU A 104 -6.87 12.05 -14.50
N GLU A 105 -7.18 10.97 -15.21
CA GLU A 105 -8.14 10.97 -16.32
C GLU A 105 -9.55 11.26 -15.81
N LYS A 106 -9.93 10.62 -14.69
CA LYS A 106 -11.24 10.84 -14.05
C LYS A 106 -11.27 12.04 -13.13
N LYS A 107 -10.10 12.63 -12.84
CA LYS A 107 -9.92 13.62 -11.75
C LYS A 107 -10.48 13.11 -10.42
N GLU A 108 -10.06 11.92 -10.03
CA GLU A 108 -10.48 11.29 -8.78
C GLU A 108 -9.27 10.93 -7.91
N ILE A 109 -9.43 11.06 -6.60
CA ILE A 109 -8.55 10.43 -5.63
C ILE A 109 -9.33 9.41 -4.82
N ARG A 110 -8.67 8.30 -4.51
CA ARG A 110 -9.17 7.27 -3.60
C ARG A 110 -8.24 7.18 -2.41
N LEU A 111 -8.83 7.21 -1.22
CA LEU A 111 -8.11 7.02 0.04
C LEU A 111 -8.40 5.61 0.53
N SER A 112 -7.38 4.86 0.94
CA SER A 112 -7.64 3.53 1.50
C SER A 112 -8.27 3.65 2.89
N PRO A 113 -9.52 3.19 3.10
CA PRO A 113 -10.13 3.21 4.43
C PRO A 113 -9.52 2.15 5.37
N ARG A 114 -8.58 1.31 4.90
CA ARG A 114 -7.78 0.43 5.77
C ARG A 114 -6.58 1.15 6.40
N CYS A 115 -6.27 2.38 5.97
CA CYS A 115 -5.17 3.16 6.54
C CYS A 115 -5.65 3.96 7.77
N PHE A 116 -5.02 3.75 8.93
CA PHE A 116 -5.34 4.54 10.12
C PHE A 116 -5.04 6.04 9.96
N ALA A 117 -4.01 6.41 9.18
CA ALA A 117 -3.74 7.81 8.90
C ALA A 117 -4.86 8.49 8.09
N VAL A 118 -5.55 7.73 7.24
CA VAL A 118 -6.77 8.19 6.55
C VAL A 118 -7.91 8.34 7.56
N LYS A 119 -8.16 7.32 8.39
CA LYS A 119 -9.24 7.34 9.40
C LYS A 119 -9.09 8.47 10.42
N GLU A 120 -7.85 8.80 10.79
CA GLU A 120 -7.52 9.90 11.70
C GLU A 120 -7.37 11.24 10.98
N ASN A 121 -7.79 11.33 9.72
CA ASN A 121 -7.81 12.55 8.92
C ASN A 121 -6.45 13.24 8.76
N LYS A 122 -5.32 12.52 8.92
CA LYS A 122 -3.95 13.09 8.82
C LYS A 122 -3.59 13.55 7.41
N LEU A 123 -4.35 13.12 6.41
CA LEU A 123 -4.15 13.48 5.01
C LEU A 123 -5.03 14.66 4.56
N PHE A 124 -5.90 15.19 5.42
CA PHE A 124 -6.83 16.28 5.07
C PHE A 124 -6.19 17.48 4.37
N PRO A 125 -5.03 18.01 4.81
CA PRO A 125 -4.41 19.16 4.13
C PRO A 125 -3.99 18.85 2.68
N TYR A 126 -3.77 17.58 2.35
CA TYR A 126 -3.44 17.15 1.00
C TYR A 126 -4.70 16.85 0.20
N THR A 127 -5.69 16.18 0.81
CA THR A 127 -7.03 15.99 0.22
C THR A 127 -7.63 17.34 -0.21
N HIS A 128 -7.54 18.37 0.62
CA HIS A 128 -8.02 19.72 0.27
C HIS A 128 -7.35 20.29 -0.98
N LYS A 129 -6.03 20.09 -1.14
CA LYS A 129 -5.29 20.54 -2.34
C LYS A 129 -5.75 19.81 -3.61
N PHE A 130 -6.16 18.54 -3.50
CA PHE A 130 -6.75 17.82 -4.61
C PHE A 130 -8.11 18.43 -4.99
N LEU A 131 -8.95 18.72 -4.00
CA LEU A 131 -10.26 19.36 -4.20
C LEU A 131 -10.14 20.75 -4.86
N GLU A 132 -9.18 21.58 -4.43
CA GLU A 132 -8.88 22.88 -5.05
C GLU A 132 -8.50 22.77 -6.53
N LEU A 133 -7.93 21.64 -6.94
CA LEU A 133 -7.57 21.34 -8.34
C LEU A 133 -8.72 20.69 -9.13
N GLY A 134 -9.90 20.57 -8.52
CA GLY A 134 -11.10 20.00 -9.14
C GLY A 134 -11.13 18.48 -9.14
N PHE A 135 -10.31 17.82 -8.31
CA PHE A 135 -10.45 16.37 -8.08
C PHE A 135 -11.61 16.10 -7.13
N LYS A 136 -12.19 14.90 -7.24
CA LYS A 136 -13.19 14.38 -6.29
C LYS A 136 -12.59 13.28 -5.43
N VAL A 137 -13.07 13.15 -4.19
CA VAL A 137 -12.78 11.99 -3.35
C VAL A 137 -13.82 10.92 -3.65
N ASN A 138 -13.37 9.75 -4.07
CA ASN A 138 -14.24 8.60 -4.29
C ASN A 138 -14.19 7.72 -3.03
N GLU A 139 -15.31 7.66 -2.31
CA GLU A 139 -15.47 6.94 -1.03
C GLU A 139 -15.89 5.46 -1.22
N ASP A 140 -16.28 5.06 -2.43
CA ASP A 140 -16.94 3.79 -2.73
C ASP A 140 -15.97 2.60 -2.94
N TYR A 141 -14.90 2.50 -2.15
CA TYR A 141 -13.91 1.41 -2.33
C TYR A 141 -13.67 0.58 -1.06
N PHE A 142 -14.51 -0.44 -0.85
CA PHE A 142 -14.16 -1.84 -0.54
C PHE A 142 -15.34 -2.77 -0.79
#